data_AF-A0A3M1V3Q6-F1
#
_entry.id   AF-A0A3M1V3Q6-F1
#
_cell.length_a   1.000
_cell.length_b   1.000
_cell.length_c   1.000
_cell.angle_alpha   90.00
_cell.angle_beta   90.00
_cell.angle_gamma   90.00
#
_symmetry.space_group_name_H-M   'P 1'
#
loop_
_entity.id
_entity.type
_entity.pdbx_description
1 polymer ?
#
loop_
_entity_poly.entity_id
_entity_poly.type
_entity_poly.pdbx_seq_one_letter_code
_entity_poly.pdbx_strand_id
1 'polypeptide(L)'
;MEDCGNYWELAEYIPVDVAIDYWCEQTSRDCQQAKTAALLAALESGEVEYQRTDGKDFPDPVHQLYARNILVVHRESFITWALSVSQPAEKARIATKAEAIPPHGRKNYHRLILALASMAGLSLDQHMKAAEAVLRHAETEGLPHPDKAETWGKMLKHAKETD
;
A
#
# COMPACT_ATOMS: atom_id res chain seq x y z
N MET A 1 -22.76 5.27 5.97
CA MET A 1 -21.72 5.55 4.96
C MET A 1 -21.33 4.20 4.44
N GLU A 2 -21.62 3.91 3.17
CA GLU A 2 -21.33 2.59 2.59
C GLU A 2 -19.82 2.40 2.52
N ASP A 3 -19.36 1.24 2.98
CA ASP A 3 -17.96 0.86 2.92
C ASP A 3 -17.59 0.49 1.49
N CYS A 4 -17.04 1.46 0.76
CA CYS A 4 -16.58 1.29 -0.62
C CYS A 4 -15.20 0.58 -0.71
N GLY A 5 -14.61 0.17 0.41
CA GLY A 5 -13.27 -0.44 0.46
C GLY A 5 -13.12 -1.65 -0.46
N ASN A 6 -14.15 -2.49 -0.55
CA ASN A 6 -14.14 -3.68 -1.40
C ASN A 6 -14.00 -3.35 -2.90
N TYR A 7 -14.55 -2.23 -3.37
CA TYR A 7 -14.40 -1.83 -4.78
C TYR A 7 -13.01 -1.26 -5.06
N TRP A 8 -12.38 -0.68 -4.04
CA TRP A 8 -11.02 -0.18 -4.14
C TRP A 8 -10.01 -1.29 -4.37
N GLU A 9 -10.25 -2.49 -3.82
CA GLU A 9 -9.41 -3.69 -4.02
C GLU A 9 -9.37 -4.19 -5.45
N LEU A 10 -10.50 -4.08 -6.13
CA LEU A 10 -10.64 -4.55 -7.50
C LEU A 10 -9.98 -3.59 -8.49
N ALA A 11 -9.69 -2.35 -8.08
CA ALA A 11 -9.05 -1.34 -8.91
C ALA A 11 -7.52 -1.45 -8.82
N GLU A 12 -6.91 -2.10 -9.82
CA GLU A 12 -5.46 -2.10 -9.99
C GLU A 12 -4.94 -0.71 -10.38
N TYR A 13 -5.70 0.01 -11.21
CA TYR A 13 -5.41 1.37 -11.66
C TYR A 13 -6.50 2.34 -11.21
N ILE A 14 -6.07 3.51 -10.75
CA ILE A 14 -6.95 4.55 -10.20
C ILE A 14 -6.66 5.91 -10.85
N PRO A 15 -7.67 6.79 -11.00
CA PRO A 15 -7.43 8.15 -11.44
C PRO A 15 -6.52 8.94 -10.49
N VAL A 16 -5.76 9.90 -11.03
CA VAL A 16 -4.80 10.70 -10.26
C VAL A 16 -5.48 11.51 -9.15
N ASP A 17 -6.62 12.13 -9.45
CA ASP A 17 -7.43 12.88 -8.48
C ASP A 17 -7.86 11.99 -7.31
N VAL A 18 -8.30 10.77 -7.58
CA VAL A 18 -8.68 9.82 -6.52
C VAL A 18 -7.46 9.40 -5.67
N ALA A 19 -6.30 9.22 -6.30
CA ALA A 19 -5.05 8.96 -5.57
C ALA A 19 -4.68 10.14 -4.65
N ILE A 20 -4.82 11.37 -5.15
CA ILE A 20 -4.56 12.58 -4.36
C ILE A 20 -5.58 12.73 -3.23
N ASP A 21 -6.86 12.48 -3.47
CA ASP A 21 -7.91 12.53 -2.44
C ASP A 21 -7.65 11.50 -1.33
N TYR A 22 -7.26 10.28 -1.72
CA TYR A 22 -6.85 9.23 -0.80
C TYR A 22 -5.71 9.68 0.12
N TRP A 23 -4.71 10.36 -0.46
CA TRP A 23 -3.52 10.82 0.26
C TRP A 23 -3.74 12.10 1.08
N CYS A 24 -4.63 12.98 0.61
CA CYS A 24 -4.86 14.31 1.17
C CYS A 24 -5.92 14.30 2.27
N GLU A 25 -7.08 13.68 2.03
CA GLU A 25 -8.24 13.64 2.92
C GLU A 25 -8.52 14.99 3.62
N GLN A 26 -9.12 15.93 2.87
CA GLN A 26 -9.58 17.25 3.32
C GLN A 26 -8.46 18.27 3.66
N THR A 27 -7.29 18.17 3.04
CA THR A 27 -6.25 19.21 3.12
C THR A 27 -6.53 20.38 2.18
N SER A 28 -5.83 21.50 2.40
CA SER A 28 -5.93 22.70 1.58
C SER A 28 -5.63 22.43 0.10
N ARG A 29 -6.19 23.27 -0.78
CA ARG A 29 -5.92 23.23 -2.23
C ARG A 29 -4.42 23.26 -2.54
N ASP A 30 -3.64 24.02 -1.76
CA ASP A 30 -2.19 24.12 -1.93
C ASP A 30 -1.49 22.77 -1.64
N CYS A 31 -1.95 22.04 -0.63
CA CYS A 31 -1.44 20.70 -0.33
C CYS A 31 -1.77 19.71 -1.45
N GLN A 32 -3.00 19.75 -1.97
CA GLN A 32 -3.40 18.91 -3.10
C GLN A 32 -2.57 19.20 -4.35
N GLN A 33 -2.32 20.48 -4.65
CA GLN A 33 -1.48 20.88 -5.79
C GLN A 33 -0.03 20.44 -5.62
N ALA A 34 0.55 20.62 -4.43
CA ALA A 34 1.91 20.19 -4.13
C ALA A 34 2.07 18.67 -4.28
N LYS A 35 1.12 17.89 -3.74
CA LYS A 35 1.11 16.43 -3.84
C LYS A 35 0.84 15.94 -5.26
N THR A 36 0.01 16.65 -6.02
CA THR A 36 -0.19 16.38 -7.45
C THR A 36 1.12 16.55 -8.20
N ALA A 37 1.83 17.67 -8.00
CA ALA A 37 3.12 17.91 -8.64
C ALA A 37 4.16 16.84 -8.28
N ALA A 38 4.22 16.45 -7.00
CA ALA A 38 5.11 15.39 -6.53
C ALA A 38 4.78 14.03 -7.18
N LEU A 39 3.50 13.67 -7.26
CA LEU A 39 3.07 12.44 -7.89
C LEU A 39 3.40 12.42 -9.39
N LEU A 40 3.11 13.50 -10.13
CA LEU A 40 3.45 13.57 -11.56
C LEU A 40 4.96 13.42 -11.79
N ALA A 41 5.81 13.98 -10.93
CA ALA A 41 7.25 13.80 -11.00
C ALA A 41 7.66 12.33 -10.76
N ALA A 42 7.04 11.66 -9.79
CA ALA A 42 7.31 10.25 -9.49
C ALA A 42 6.86 9.29 -10.60
N LEU A 43 5.80 9.63 -11.33
CA LEU A 43 5.37 8.88 -12.51
C LEU A 43 6.37 9.05 -13.66
N GLU A 44 6.87 10.27 -13.89
CA GLU A 44 7.86 10.56 -14.93
C GLU A 44 9.22 9.92 -14.63
N SER A 45 9.61 9.84 -13.35
CA SER A 45 10.86 9.16 -12.92
C SER A 45 10.76 7.64 -12.87
N GLY A 46 9.55 7.07 -13.02
CA GLY A 46 9.30 5.63 -12.95
C GLY A 46 9.26 5.06 -11.52
N GLU A 47 9.23 5.91 -10.49
CA GLU A 47 9.04 5.49 -9.09
C GLU A 47 7.62 5.00 -8.82
N VAL A 48 6.65 5.51 -9.58
CA VAL A 48 5.25 5.08 -9.56
C VAL A 48 4.84 4.65 -10.96
N GLU A 49 4.23 3.46 -11.05
CA GLU A 49 3.74 2.92 -12.31
C GLU A 49 2.42 3.61 -12.74
N TYR A 50 2.25 3.80 -14.03
CA TYR A 50 1.04 4.42 -14.61
C TYR A 50 0.67 3.78 -15.94
N GLN A 51 -0.56 4.03 -16.37
CA GLN A 51 -1.05 3.70 -17.70
C GLN A 51 -1.84 4.86 -18.29
N ARG A 52 -1.98 4.82 -19.62
CA ARG A 52 -2.90 5.67 -20.37
C ARG A 52 -4.16 4.91 -20.73
N THR A 53 -5.31 5.57 -20.68
CA THR A 53 -6.61 4.94 -20.91
C THR A 53 -7.11 5.04 -22.35
N ASP A 54 -6.42 5.78 -23.23
CA ASP A 54 -6.85 6.03 -24.62
C ASP A 54 -6.35 4.98 -25.63
N GLY A 55 -5.72 3.90 -25.16
CA GLY A 55 -5.31 2.75 -25.99
C GLY A 55 -4.18 3.04 -26.98
N LYS A 56 -3.50 4.18 -26.84
CA LYS A 56 -2.34 4.55 -27.66
C LYS A 56 -1.05 4.14 -26.97
N ASP A 57 0.03 4.04 -27.74
CA ASP A 57 1.36 3.62 -27.30
C ASP A 57 2.43 4.71 -27.45
N PHE A 58 2.05 5.90 -27.93
CA PHE A 58 2.99 7.02 -28.06
C PHE A 58 3.52 7.45 -26.68
N PRO A 59 4.82 7.82 -26.58
CA PRO A 59 5.43 8.31 -25.35
C PRO A 59 5.08 9.80 -25.13
N ASP A 60 3.81 10.07 -24.82
CA ASP A 60 3.38 11.40 -24.40
C ASP A 60 3.91 11.68 -22.98
N PRO A 61 4.41 12.90 -22.69
CA PRO A 61 4.83 13.26 -21.34
C PRO A 61 3.70 13.12 -20.31
N VAL A 62 4.02 12.73 -19.06
CA VAL A 62 3.01 12.46 -18.01
C VAL A 62 2.10 13.67 -17.79
N HIS A 63 2.64 14.90 -17.82
CA HIS A 63 1.86 16.11 -17.65
C HIS A 63 0.79 16.30 -18.74
N GLN A 64 1.04 15.86 -19.97
CA GLN A 64 0.05 15.92 -21.05
C GLN A 64 -1.04 14.86 -20.88
N LEU A 65 -0.66 13.65 -20.45
CA LEU A 65 -1.61 12.59 -20.12
C LEU A 65 -2.55 13.02 -18.99
N TYR A 66 -1.99 13.67 -17.96
CA TYR A 66 -2.74 14.22 -16.84
C TYR A 66 -3.69 15.34 -17.27
N ALA A 67 -3.20 16.32 -18.04
CA ALA A 67 -4.02 17.45 -18.51
C ALA A 67 -5.20 17.00 -19.41
N ARG A 68 -5.04 15.85 -20.08
CA ARG A 68 -6.08 15.24 -20.94
C ARG A 68 -7.01 14.28 -20.19
N ASN A 69 -6.81 14.10 -18.88
CA ASN A 69 -7.57 13.18 -18.04
C ASN A 69 -7.59 11.73 -18.55
N ILE A 70 -6.46 11.26 -19.09
CA ILE A 70 -6.28 9.89 -19.59
C ILE A 70 -5.17 9.14 -18.84
N LEU A 71 -4.67 9.71 -17.74
CA LEU A 71 -3.62 9.14 -16.90
C LEU A 71 -4.25 8.42 -15.71
N VAL A 72 -3.94 7.14 -15.56
CA VAL A 72 -4.29 6.35 -14.39
C VAL A 72 -3.02 5.80 -13.73
N VAL A 73 -3.04 5.71 -12.41
CA VAL A 73 -1.90 5.35 -11.58
C VAL A 73 -2.10 3.94 -11.05
N HIS A 74 -1.06 3.11 -11.09
CA HIS A 74 -1.11 1.82 -10.44
C HIS A 74 -1.18 2.00 -8.92
N ARG A 75 -2.20 1.43 -8.31
CA ARG A 75 -2.60 1.72 -6.93
C ARG A 75 -1.53 1.31 -5.91
N GLU A 76 -0.98 0.11 -6.03
CA GLU A 76 -0.03 -0.39 -5.03
C GLU A 76 1.34 0.31 -5.10
N SER A 77 1.81 0.64 -6.31
CA SER A 77 3.07 1.38 -6.48
C SER A 77 2.92 2.79 -5.91
N PHE A 78 1.78 3.43 -6.15
CA PHE A 78 1.42 4.70 -5.53
C PHE A 78 1.39 4.63 -4.00
N ILE A 79 0.66 3.68 -3.41
CA ILE A 79 0.57 3.57 -1.94
C ILE A 79 1.95 3.36 -1.33
N THR A 80 2.77 2.49 -1.94
CA THR A 80 4.15 2.21 -1.49
C THR A 80 5.00 3.47 -1.51
N TRP A 81 4.95 4.22 -2.62
CA TRP A 81 5.68 5.47 -2.76
C TRP A 81 5.16 6.55 -1.80
N ALA A 82 3.84 6.73 -1.69
CA ALA A 82 3.24 7.70 -0.79
C ALA A 82 3.63 7.44 0.67
N LEU A 83 3.67 6.17 1.10
CA LEU A 83 4.16 5.78 2.43
C LEU A 83 5.65 6.08 2.63
N SER A 84 6.48 6.05 1.58
CA SER A 84 7.92 6.33 1.72
C SER A 84 8.16 7.82 1.97
N VAL A 85 7.45 8.70 1.26
CA VAL A 85 7.65 10.16 1.27
C VAL A 85 6.80 10.93 2.30
N SER A 86 5.75 10.31 2.85
CA SER A 86 4.84 10.97 3.80
C SER A 86 5.45 11.18 5.19
N GLN A 87 4.91 12.12 5.97
CA GLN A 87 5.29 12.25 7.38
C GLN A 87 4.67 11.14 8.25
N PRO A 88 5.22 10.82 9.44
CA PRO A 88 4.73 9.71 10.27
C PRO A 88 3.21 9.71 10.54
N ALA A 89 2.61 10.87 10.78
CA ALA A 89 1.16 10.99 10.99
C ALA A 89 0.35 10.63 9.73
N GLU A 90 0.84 11.04 8.57
CA GLU A 90 0.23 10.68 7.28
C GLU A 90 0.47 9.21 6.93
N LYS A 91 1.66 8.67 7.23
CA LYS A 91 1.97 7.24 7.04
C LYS A 91 1.01 6.36 7.82
N ALA A 92 0.79 6.66 9.10
CA ALA A 92 -0.16 5.94 9.94
C ALA A 92 -1.57 5.96 9.32
N ARG A 93 -2.01 7.13 8.82
CA ARG A 93 -3.32 7.27 8.16
C ARG A 93 -3.43 6.47 6.86
N ILE A 94 -2.42 6.55 6.00
CA ILE A 94 -2.36 5.80 4.74
C ILE A 94 -2.36 4.30 5.02
N ALA A 95 -1.60 3.85 6.03
CA ALA A 95 -1.53 2.47 6.44
C ALA A 95 -2.85 1.96 7.00
N THR A 96 -3.54 2.73 7.86
CA THR A 96 -4.86 2.34 8.38
C THR A 96 -5.90 2.21 7.28
N LYS A 97 -5.89 3.10 6.27
CA LYS A 97 -6.77 2.97 5.10
C LYS A 97 -6.40 1.78 4.23
N ALA A 98 -5.13 1.42 4.15
CA ALA A 98 -4.67 0.23 3.43
C ALA A 98 -4.93 -1.08 4.19
N GLU A 99 -4.97 -1.05 5.53
CA GLU A 99 -5.26 -2.19 6.41
C GLU A 99 -6.76 -2.44 6.63
N ALA A 100 -7.62 -1.41 6.50
CA ALA A 100 -9.07 -1.54 6.54
C ALA A 100 -9.67 -2.29 5.31
N ILE A 101 -8.79 -2.83 4.47
CA ILE A 101 -9.06 -3.37 3.14
C ILE A 101 -8.60 -4.83 3.16
N PRO A 102 -9.51 -5.82 3.17
CA PRO A 102 -9.13 -7.23 3.21
C PRO A 102 -8.15 -7.61 2.08
N PRO A 103 -7.07 -8.35 2.38
CA PRO A 103 -6.12 -8.77 1.37
C PRO A 103 -6.71 -9.90 0.52
N HIS A 104 -7.41 -9.57 -0.56
CA HIS A 104 -7.70 -10.55 -1.60
C HIS A 104 -6.59 -10.60 -2.64
N GLY A 105 -5.77 -11.64 -2.57
CA GLY A 105 -4.84 -12.01 -3.63
C GLY A 105 -3.47 -12.38 -3.09
N ARG A 106 -3.21 -13.69 -3.00
CA ARG A 106 -1.88 -14.29 -2.84
C ARG A 106 -0.85 -13.53 -3.69
N LYS A 107 -0.03 -12.65 -3.11
CA LYS A 107 1.34 -12.33 -3.58
C LYS A 107 2.12 -11.30 -2.75
N ASN A 108 1.50 -10.46 -1.92
CA ASN A 108 2.21 -9.32 -1.31
C ASN A 108 2.32 -9.32 0.22
N TYR A 109 2.35 -10.49 0.87
CA TYR A 109 2.64 -10.59 2.31
C TYR A 109 3.98 -9.97 2.71
N HIS A 110 4.95 -9.96 1.81
CA HIS A 110 6.30 -9.48 2.09
C HIS A 110 6.35 -7.99 2.44
N ARG A 111 5.47 -7.17 1.85
CA ARG A 111 5.43 -5.71 2.08
C ARG A 111 4.66 -5.35 3.35
N LEU A 112 3.61 -6.11 3.69
CA LEU A 112 2.92 -5.99 4.97
C LEU A 112 3.87 -6.35 6.14
N ILE A 113 4.67 -7.41 5.95
CA ILE A 113 5.71 -7.83 6.90
C ILE A 113 6.77 -6.72 7.10
N LEU A 114 7.22 -6.07 6.02
CA LEU A 114 8.20 -4.97 6.10
C LEU A 114 7.64 -3.72 6.80
N ALA A 115 6.38 -3.37 6.55
CA ALA A 115 5.72 -2.24 7.19
C ALA A 115 5.53 -2.47 8.71
N LEU A 116 5.08 -3.66 9.10
CA LEU A 116 4.91 -4.04 10.51
C LEU A 116 6.27 -4.12 11.24
N ALA A 117 7.32 -4.62 10.59
CA ALA A 117 8.67 -4.68 11.16
C ALA A 117 9.25 -3.28 11.46
N SER A 118 8.98 -2.29 10.60
CA SER A 118 9.42 -0.92 10.80
C SER A 118 8.72 -0.25 12.00
N MET A 119 7.46 -0.60 12.25
CA MET A 119 6.68 -0.07 13.39
C MET A 119 7.05 -0.71 14.74
N ALA A 120 7.57 -1.94 14.74
CA ALA A 120 7.93 -2.68 15.96
C ALA A 120 9.40 -2.50 16.41
N GLY A 121 10.23 -1.78 15.64
CA GLY A 121 11.61 -1.45 16.01
C GLY A 121 12.58 -2.63 16.03
N LEU A 122 12.28 -3.70 15.30
CA LEU A 122 13.06 -4.93 15.30
C LEU A 122 13.93 -5.07 14.05
N SER A 123 15.00 -5.87 14.12
CA SER A 123 15.86 -6.10 12.96
C SER A 123 15.21 -7.06 11.96
N LEU A 124 15.53 -6.86 10.67
CA LEU A 124 14.98 -7.63 9.55
C LEU A 124 15.22 -9.15 9.69
N ASP A 125 16.39 -9.54 10.20
CA ASP A 125 16.78 -10.94 10.42
C ASP A 125 15.97 -11.63 11.51
N GLN A 126 15.66 -10.91 12.60
CA GLN A 126 14.83 -11.45 13.68
C GLN A 126 13.38 -11.67 13.22
N HIS A 127 12.93 -10.89 12.24
CA HIS A 127 11.57 -10.94 11.69
C HIS A 127 11.41 -12.04 10.66
N MET A 128 12.39 -12.20 9.77
CA MET A 128 12.43 -13.29 8.80
C MET A 128 12.36 -14.66 9.49
N LYS A 129 13.11 -14.84 10.59
CA LYS A 129 13.08 -16.08 11.37
C LYS A 129 11.72 -16.33 12.05
N ALA A 130 11.12 -15.30 12.65
CA ALA A 130 9.81 -15.42 13.28
C ALA A 130 8.69 -15.66 12.24
N ALA A 131 8.74 -14.98 11.10
CA ALA A 131 7.78 -15.16 10.01
C ALA A 131 7.90 -16.56 9.37
N GLU A 132 9.12 -17.04 9.13
CA GLU A 132 9.34 -18.41 8.64
C GLU A 132 8.87 -19.46 9.65
N ALA A 133 9.08 -19.24 10.95
CA ALA A 133 8.60 -20.17 11.98
C ALA A 133 7.07 -20.25 12.03
N VAL A 134 6.38 -19.10 11.92
CA VAL A 134 4.90 -19.07 11.90
C VAL A 134 4.35 -19.69 10.62
N LEU A 135 4.98 -19.43 9.46
CA LEU A 135 4.58 -20.03 8.18
C LEU A 135 4.75 -21.56 8.20
N ARG A 136 5.89 -22.07 8.70
CA ARG A 136 6.13 -23.52 8.85
C ARG A 136 5.13 -24.16 9.82
N HIS A 137 4.80 -23.49 10.93
CA HIS A 137 3.87 -24.01 11.91
C HIS A 137 2.42 -24.08 11.38
N ALA A 138 1.99 -23.05 10.64
CA ALA A 138 0.69 -23.03 9.97
C ALA A 138 0.56 -24.13 8.91
N GLU A 139 1.63 -24.45 8.18
CA GLU A 139 1.66 -25.56 7.21
C GLU A 139 1.57 -26.94 7.87
N THR A 140 2.17 -27.13 9.05
CA THR A 140 2.15 -28.42 9.76
C THR A 140 0.84 -28.73 10.48
N GLU A 141 0.09 -27.72 10.93
CA GLU A 141 -1.14 -27.94 11.71
C GLU A 141 -2.45 -27.81 10.91
N GLY A 142 -2.37 -27.50 9.60
CA GLY A 142 -3.56 -27.37 8.75
C GLY A 142 -4.53 -26.27 9.23
N LEU A 143 -4.03 -25.29 9.99
CA LEU A 143 -4.82 -24.18 10.52
C LEU A 143 -5.17 -23.19 9.40
N PRO A 144 -6.34 -22.54 9.44
CA PRO A 144 -6.71 -21.53 8.46
C PRO A 144 -5.70 -20.37 8.48
N HIS A 145 -5.43 -19.88 7.27
CA HIS A 145 -4.50 -18.79 6.99
C HIS A 145 -4.76 -17.59 7.93
N PRO A 146 -3.72 -16.96 8.50
CA PRO A 146 -3.88 -15.99 9.57
C PRO A 146 -4.32 -14.63 8.98
N ASP A 147 -5.60 -14.55 8.64
CA ASP A 147 -6.23 -13.40 7.97
C ASP A 147 -6.64 -12.28 8.95
N LYS A 148 -6.18 -12.35 10.21
CA LYS A 148 -6.50 -11.37 11.26
C LYS A 148 -5.24 -10.98 12.03
N ALA A 149 -4.96 -9.68 12.08
CA ALA A 149 -3.84 -9.10 12.83
C ALA A 149 -3.85 -9.48 14.33
N GLU A 150 -5.03 -9.72 14.90
CA GLU A 150 -5.20 -10.17 16.28
C GLU A 150 -4.66 -11.59 16.53
N THR A 151 -4.73 -12.46 15.51
CA THR A 151 -4.19 -13.82 15.54
C THR A 151 -2.66 -13.78 15.46
N TRP A 152 -2.10 -12.92 14.61
CA TRP A 152 -0.66 -12.67 14.53
C TRP A 152 -0.08 -12.10 15.82
N GLY A 153 -0.77 -11.13 16.45
CA GLY A 153 -0.35 -10.57 17.74
C GLY A 153 -0.33 -11.62 18.87
N LYS A 154 -1.30 -12.54 18.88
CA LYS A 154 -1.34 -13.66 19.84
C LYS A 154 -0.26 -14.70 19.56
N MET A 155 -0.01 -15.03 18.29
CA MET A 155 1.05 -15.97 17.87
C MET A 155 2.46 -15.44 18.18
N LEU A 156 2.73 -14.16 17.91
CA LEU A 156 4.02 -13.53 18.22
C LEU A 156 4.26 -13.43 19.74
N LYS A 157 3.21 -13.20 20.53
CA LYS A 157 3.30 -13.19 21.99
C LYS A 157 3.63 -14.59 22.54
N HIS A 158 3.01 -15.64 21.99
CA HIS A 158 3.24 -17.00 22.43
C HIS A 158 4.64 -17.51 22.04
N ALA A 159 5.11 -17.19 20.83
CA ALA A 159 6.48 -17.52 20.39
C ALA A 159 7.57 -16.90 21.30
N LYS A 160 7.30 -15.73 21.90
CA LYS A 160 8.19 -15.05 22.84
C LYS A 160 8.18 -15.66 24.25
N GLU A 161 7.19 -16.48 24.59
CA GLU A 161 7.06 -17.18 25.87
C GLU A 161 7.65 -18.60 25.83
N THR A 162 7.98 -19.10 24.64
CA THR A 162 8.55 -20.44 24.39
C THR A 162 10.06 -20.46 24.10
N ASP A 163 10.73 -19.31 24.17
CA ASP A 163 12.20 -19.16 24.25
C ASP A 163 12.61 -18.90 25.71
#